data_AF-A0A846WPW7-F1
#
_entry.id   AF-A0A846WPW7-F1
#
_cell.length_a   1.000
_cell.length_b   1.000
_cell.length_c   1.000
_cell.angle_alpha   90.00
_cell.angle_beta   90.00
_cell.angle_gamma   90.00
#
_symmetry.space_group_name_H-M   'P 1'
#
loop_
_entity.id
_entity.type
_entity.pdbx_description
1 polymer ?
#
loop_
_entity_poly.entity_id
_entity_poly.type
_entity_poly.pdbx_seq_one_letter_code
_entity_poly.pdbx_strand_id
1 'polypeptide(L)'
;MADEERGVGDSGDGELRVGQARGPYDMELLDTPAEELANSHLDLGSVLVPVVEGGQVTVEMSPDHQPEAVYLVTPHGRISVTAFAAPRSPGLWREVVRELAASLRDEGATTSVEDGHWGREVLAEVPGGAHRFIGVDGPRWMVRCVASGPPESAGPLAQLARAVLAESVVRRGKDPVPPREMLPIVLPPVLAEQVAAAQQQMFADDPAAGAPTGSVDNTPDNLAADNLAVSNAPGETPAPAQVPEQPTPETERIAGGALDQIEQATVIREVPPADDSGTPEGAPDADDAPPPSAGSAMQRFRRRRGKR
;
A
#
# COMPACT_ATOMS: atom_id res chain seq x y z
N MET A 1 -34.17 -2.64 57.47
CA MET A 1 -34.18 -1.22 57.09
C MET A 1 -32.73 -0.76 57.17
N ALA A 2 -32.00 -0.45 56.11
CA ALA A 2 -32.21 -0.29 54.67
C ALA A 2 -30.79 -0.55 54.08
N ASP A 3 -30.53 -1.40 53.08
CA ASP A 3 -30.95 -1.33 51.66
C ASP A 3 -31.05 0.10 51.12
N GLU A 4 -29.92 0.65 50.64
CA GLU A 4 -29.96 1.48 49.44
C GLU A 4 -28.58 1.62 48.78
N GLU A 5 -28.62 1.43 47.48
CA GLU A 5 -27.55 1.39 46.50
C GLU A 5 -26.77 2.70 46.38
N ARG A 6 -25.55 2.59 45.84
CA ARG A 6 -25.14 3.45 44.71
C ARG A 6 -24.06 2.73 43.91
N GLY A 7 -24.51 2.09 42.84
CA GLY A 7 -23.64 1.65 41.76
C GLY A 7 -22.87 2.84 41.20
N VAL A 8 -21.54 2.72 41.21
CA VAL A 8 -20.69 3.54 40.36
C VAL A 8 -20.79 2.93 38.98
N GLY A 9 -21.63 3.52 38.14
CA GLY A 9 -21.56 3.30 36.70
C GLY A 9 -20.19 3.75 36.21
N ASP A 10 -19.36 2.78 35.86
CA ASP A 10 -18.22 2.98 34.98
C ASP A 10 -18.79 3.23 33.57
N SER A 11 -19.27 4.46 33.36
CA SER A 11 -19.63 4.94 32.02
C SER A 11 -18.33 5.14 31.26
N GLY A 12 -17.98 4.15 30.44
CA GLY A 12 -16.81 4.14 29.57
C GLY A 12 -16.87 5.17 28.44
N ASP A 13 -16.82 6.45 28.78
CA ASP A 13 -16.62 7.58 27.86
C ASP A 13 -15.20 8.15 28.04
N GLY A 14 -14.18 7.27 27.93
CA GLY A 14 -12.79 7.71 27.89
C GLY A 14 -12.45 8.23 26.50
N GLU A 15 -11.95 9.47 26.41
CA GLU A 15 -11.50 10.10 25.15
C GLU A 15 -10.61 9.15 24.33
N LEU A 16 -11.01 8.90 23.08
CA LEU A 16 -10.26 8.01 22.19
C LEU A 16 -9.07 8.80 21.63
N ARG A 17 -7.86 8.40 22.00
CA ARG A 17 -6.62 9.06 21.57
C ARG A 17 -5.63 8.06 20.96
N VAL A 18 -4.83 8.55 20.01
CA VAL A 18 -3.69 7.80 19.47
C VAL A 18 -2.69 7.49 20.61
N GLY A 19 -2.00 6.35 20.50
CA GLY A 19 -1.07 5.85 21.53
C GLY A 19 -1.70 4.92 22.57
N GLN A 20 -3.02 4.69 22.51
CA GLN A 20 -3.70 3.67 23.33
C GLN A 20 -3.57 2.24 22.78
N ALA A 21 -2.87 2.07 21.65
CA ALA A 21 -2.71 0.79 20.94
C ALA A 21 -4.04 0.09 20.61
N ARG A 22 -5.08 0.89 20.32
CA ARG A 22 -6.43 0.42 19.92
C ARG A 22 -6.74 0.71 18.45
N GLY A 23 -5.81 1.34 17.73
CA GLY A 23 -5.98 1.67 16.32
C GLY A 23 -6.05 0.40 15.45
N PRO A 24 -6.32 0.55 14.15
CA PRO A 24 -6.47 1.81 13.44
C PRO A 24 -7.71 2.59 13.91
N TYR A 25 -7.56 3.90 14.06
CA TYR A 25 -8.61 4.78 14.59
C TYR A 25 -9.44 5.38 13.46
N ASP A 26 -10.74 5.57 13.68
CA ASP A 26 -11.55 6.40 12.80
C ASP A 26 -11.32 7.88 13.15
N MET A 27 -10.94 8.70 12.16
CA MET A 27 -10.69 10.13 12.37
C MET A 27 -11.90 10.88 12.93
N GLU A 28 -13.13 10.47 12.60
CA GLU A 28 -14.34 11.14 13.09
C GLU A 28 -14.64 10.83 14.56
N LEU A 29 -14.01 9.79 15.13
CA LEU A 29 -14.19 9.36 16.52
C LEU A 29 -12.99 9.70 17.41
N LEU A 30 -11.97 10.36 16.86
CA LEU A 30 -10.69 10.57 17.50
C LEU A 30 -10.62 11.96 18.15
N ASP A 31 -10.28 12.01 19.44
CA ASP A 31 -10.13 13.26 20.20
C ASP A 31 -8.70 13.84 20.13
N THR A 32 -7.81 13.19 19.37
CA THR A 32 -6.44 13.67 19.14
C THR A 32 -6.48 14.92 18.24
N PRO A 33 -5.87 16.06 18.65
CA PRO A 33 -5.83 17.27 17.86
C PRO A 33 -5.15 17.06 16.49
N ALA A 34 -5.67 17.70 15.45
CA ALA A 34 -5.10 17.60 14.10
C ALA A 34 -3.63 18.04 14.03
N GLU A 35 -3.22 19.04 14.83
CA GLU A 35 -1.83 19.50 14.93
C GLU A 35 -0.89 18.43 15.50
N GLU A 36 -1.36 17.63 16.46
CA GLU A 36 -0.58 16.52 17.02
C GLU A 36 -0.39 15.41 15.98
N LEU A 37 -1.46 15.10 15.23
CA LEU A 37 -1.39 14.14 14.12
C LEU A 37 -0.44 14.63 13.03
N ALA A 38 -0.51 15.91 12.63
CA ALA A 38 0.37 16.47 11.60
C ALA A 38 1.87 16.40 11.95
N ASN A 39 2.20 16.43 13.24
CA ASN A 39 3.59 16.33 13.71
C ASN A 39 4.08 14.89 13.87
N SER A 40 3.19 13.90 13.91
CA SER A 40 3.52 12.50 14.24
C SER A 40 3.17 11.50 13.14
N HIS A 41 2.32 11.88 12.19
CA HIS A 41 1.81 11.02 11.13
C HIS A 41 2.05 11.65 9.76
N LEU A 42 2.36 10.79 8.80
CA LEU A 42 2.32 11.09 7.38
C LEU A 42 0.86 11.04 6.91
N ASP A 43 0.31 12.17 6.46
CA ASP A 43 -1.04 12.23 5.90
C ASP A 43 -1.03 11.78 4.43
N LEU A 44 -1.66 10.64 4.15
CA LEU A 44 -1.81 10.08 2.81
C LEU A 44 -3.22 10.31 2.24
N GLY A 45 -3.94 11.31 2.75
CA GLY A 45 -5.32 11.60 2.37
C GLY A 45 -6.32 10.74 3.12
N SER A 46 -6.40 9.45 2.75
CA SER A 46 -7.37 8.49 3.32
C SER A 46 -6.87 7.77 4.57
N VAL A 47 -5.55 7.74 4.78
CA VAL A 47 -4.90 7.16 5.97
C VAL A 47 -3.79 8.08 6.43
N LEU A 48 -3.68 8.26 7.74
CA LEU A 48 -2.55 8.89 8.41
C LEU A 48 -1.74 7.77 9.05
N VAL A 49 -0.48 7.63 8.65
CA VAL A 49 0.40 6.54 9.08
C VAL A 49 1.49 7.13 9.98
N PRO A 50 1.80 6.53 11.14
CA PRO A 50 2.82 7.08 12.04
C PRO A 50 4.19 7.15 11.35
N VAL A 51 4.91 8.26 11.57
CA VAL A 51 6.28 8.40 11.08
C VAL A 51 7.20 7.51 11.93
N VAL A 52 7.85 6.54 11.28
CA VAL A 52 8.83 5.65 11.92
C VAL A 52 10.20 6.34 11.91
N GLU A 53 10.90 6.33 13.05
CA GLU A 53 12.23 6.92 13.17
C GLU A 53 13.23 6.23 12.23
N GLY A 54 13.84 7.02 11.34
CA GLY A 54 14.72 6.51 10.28
C GLY A 54 13.99 5.73 9.17
N GLY A 55 12.65 5.71 9.18
CA GLY A 55 11.85 5.11 8.13
C GLY A 55 11.92 5.94 6.86
N GLN A 56 12.35 5.33 5.76
CA GLN A 56 12.27 5.93 4.44
C GLN A 56 10.89 5.66 3.84
N VAL A 57 10.44 6.55 2.97
CA VAL A 57 9.16 6.39 2.26
C VAL A 57 9.44 6.20 0.78
N THR A 58 8.90 5.13 0.21
CA THR A 58 8.91 4.90 -1.24
C THR A 58 7.48 4.97 -1.73
N VAL A 59 7.27 5.63 -2.87
CA VAL A 59 5.95 5.74 -3.47
C VAL A 59 5.94 5.05 -4.82
N GLU A 60 4.91 4.25 -5.05
CA GLU A 60 4.62 3.56 -6.29
C GLU A 60 3.60 4.39 -7.06
N MET A 61 3.94 4.74 -8.30
CA MET A 61 3.07 5.48 -9.20
C MET A 61 2.48 4.53 -10.24
N SER A 62 1.21 4.73 -10.56
CA SER A 62 0.59 4.11 -11.73
C SER A 62 1.17 4.69 -13.04
N PRO A 63 0.94 4.04 -14.19
CA PRO A 63 1.31 4.60 -15.51
C PRO A 63 0.71 5.99 -15.77
N ASP A 64 -0.45 6.29 -15.18
CA ASP A 64 -1.12 7.59 -15.27
C ASP A 64 -0.57 8.61 -14.26
N HIS A 65 0.55 8.31 -13.60
CA HIS A 65 1.26 9.17 -12.65
C HIS A 65 0.47 9.48 -11.37
N GLN A 66 -0.42 8.57 -10.97
CA GLN A 66 -1.15 8.66 -9.71
C GLN A 66 -0.51 7.74 -8.66
N PRO A 67 -0.35 8.16 -7.39
CA PRO A 67 0.04 7.27 -6.30
C PRO A 67 -0.88 6.05 -6.17
N GLU A 68 -0.31 4.87 -6.31
CA GLU A 68 -1.00 3.58 -6.16
C GLU A 68 -0.71 2.95 -4.80
N ALA A 69 0.54 3.05 -4.32
CA ALA A 69 0.94 2.57 -3.01
C ALA A 69 2.04 3.44 -2.39
N VAL A 70 2.04 3.49 -1.06
CA VAL A 70 3.10 4.12 -0.26
C VAL A 70 3.68 3.05 0.67
N TYR A 71 4.99 2.89 0.63
CA TYR A 71 5.72 1.93 1.45
C TYR A 71 6.59 2.65 2.47
N LEU A 72 6.43 2.28 3.74
CA LEU A 72 7.39 2.54 4.80
C LEU A 72 8.50 1.50 4.71
N VAL A 73 9.71 1.94 4.37
CA VAL A 73 10.90 1.10 4.30
C VAL A 73 11.55 1.03 5.68
N THR A 74 11.85 -0.18 6.12
CA THR A 74 12.38 -0.48 7.45
C THR A 74 13.56 -1.45 7.33
N PRO A 75 14.39 -1.60 8.38
CA PRO A 75 15.47 -2.59 8.37
C PRO A 75 15.02 -4.05 8.22
N HIS A 76 13.73 -4.34 8.41
CA HIS A 76 13.17 -5.70 8.35
C HIS A 76 12.42 -6.01 7.05
N GLY A 77 12.25 -5.01 6.18
CA GLY A 77 11.37 -5.08 5.01
C GLY A 77 10.53 -3.81 4.87
N ARG A 78 9.46 -3.88 4.09
CA ARG A 78 8.58 -2.74 3.82
C ARG A 78 7.16 -2.99 4.30
N ILE A 79 6.48 -1.92 4.70
CA ILE A 79 5.10 -1.94 5.19
C ILE A 79 4.27 -0.96 4.36
N SER A 80 3.14 -1.38 3.82
CA SER A 80 2.12 -0.48 3.26
C SER A 80 0.84 -0.54 4.09
N VAL A 81 0.13 0.58 4.17
CA VAL A 81 -1.18 0.68 4.80
C VAL A 81 -2.13 1.36 3.83
N THR A 82 -3.16 0.62 3.41
CA THR A 82 -4.12 1.07 2.41
C THR A 82 -5.53 0.99 2.98
N ALA A 83 -6.33 2.04 2.81
CA ALA A 83 -7.74 2.01 3.15
C ALA A 83 -8.62 1.74 1.91
N PHE A 84 -9.71 1.03 2.15
CA PHE A 84 -10.73 0.67 1.17
C PHE A 84 -12.09 1.12 1.69
N ALA A 85 -12.97 1.52 0.79
CA ALA A 85 -14.37 1.72 1.13
C ALA A 85 -15.00 0.38 1.52
N ALA A 86 -15.80 0.35 2.58
CA ALA A 86 -16.50 -0.85 3.02
C ALA A 86 -18.02 -0.65 3.02
N PRO A 87 -18.80 -1.73 2.86
CA PRO A 87 -20.25 -1.66 3.03
C PRO A 87 -20.62 -1.29 4.47
N ARG A 88 -21.91 -1.03 4.72
CA ARG A 88 -22.40 -0.83 6.09
C ARG A 88 -22.33 -2.11 6.94
N SER A 89 -22.38 -3.28 6.29
CA SER A 89 -22.23 -4.56 6.95
C SER A 89 -20.76 -4.78 7.33
N PRO A 90 -20.47 -5.23 8.56
CA PRO A 90 -19.11 -5.55 8.97
C PRO A 90 -18.63 -6.85 8.31
N GLY A 91 -17.31 -7.10 8.36
CA GLY A 91 -16.72 -8.37 7.97
C GLY A 91 -16.16 -8.43 6.56
N LEU A 92 -15.92 -7.28 5.92
CA LEU A 92 -15.28 -7.23 4.61
C LEU A 92 -13.90 -7.90 4.66
N TRP A 93 -13.09 -7.62 5.69
CA TRP A 93 -11.80 -8.28 5.84
C TRP A 93 -11.91 -9.81 5.90
N ARG A 94 -12.97 -10.34 6.54
CA ARG A 94 -13.19 -11.79 6.63
C ARG A 94 -13.40 -12.44 5.26
N GLU A 95 -14.07 -11.74 4.34
CA GLU A 95 -14.24 -12.13 2.94
C GLU A 95 -12.92 -12.05 2.20
N VAL A 96 -12.25 -10.91 2.29
CA VAL A 96 -10.94 -10.67 1.66
C VAL A 96 -9.91 -11.72 2.09
N VAL A 97 -9.84 -12.12 3.36
CA VAL A 97 -8.93 -13.20 3.83
C VAL A 97 -9.14 -14.50 3.06
N ARG A 98 -10.39 -14.88 2.76
CA ARG A 98 -10.68 -16.14 2.04
C ARG A 98 -10.23 -16.06 0.59
N GLU A 99 -10.58 -14.97 -0.09
CA GLU A 99 -10.23 -14.72 -1.49
C GLU A 99 -8.71 -14.59 -1.64
N LEU A 100 -8.09 -13.77 -0.78
CA LEU A 100 -6.65 -13.55 -0.74
C LEU A 100 -5.89 -14.86 -0.54
N ALA A 101 -6.23 -15.63 0.50
CA ALA A 101 -5.53 -16.87 0.77
C ALA A 101 -5.72 -17.91 -0.35
N ALA A 102 -6.86 -17.89 -1.06
CA ALA A 102 -7.06 -18.75 -2.23
C ALA A 102 -6.16 -18.32 -3.39
N SER A 103 -6.20 -17.05 -3.75
CA SER A 103 -5.42 -16.48 -4.85
C SER A 103 -3.92 -16.71 -4.67
N LEU A 104 -3.39 -16.50 -3.46
CA LEU A 104 -1.98 -16.73 -3.13
C LEU A 104 -1.56 -18.19 -3.31
N ARG A 105 -2.43 -19.14 -2.97
CA ARG A 105 -2.17 -20.57 -3.17
C ARG A 105 -2.19 -20.92 -4.65
N ASP A 106 -3.09 -20.35 -5.42
CA ASP A 106 -3.18 -20.57 -6.86
C ASP A 106 -1.94 -20.04 -7.59
N GLU A 107 -1.30 -19.00 -7.06
CA GLU A 107 -0.01 -18.46 -7.51
C GLU A 107 1.22 -19.25 -7.00
N GLY A 108 1.00 -20.29 -6.20
CA GLY A 108 2.08 -21.16 -5.73
C GLY A 108 2.77 -20.69 -4.44
N ALA A 109 2.25 -19.66 -3.75
CA ALA A 109 2.76 -19.27 -2.45
C ALA A 109 2.37 -20.28 -1.36
N THR A 110 3.31 -20.59 -0.47
CA THR A 110 2.99 -21.35 0.75
C THR A 110 2.19 -20.43 1.67
N THR A 111 0.89 -20.68 1.77
CA THR A 111 -0.04 -19.74 2.42
C THR A 111 -0.65 -20.36 3.67
N SER A 112 -0.65 -19.61 4.77
CA SER A 112 -1.33 -19.96 6.02
C SER A 112 -2.16 -18.80 6.55
N VAL A 113 -3.09 -19.09 7.46
CA VAL A 113 -3.92 -18.08 8.12
C VAL A 113 -3.75 -18.25 9.62
N GLU A 114 -3.42 -17.17 10.31
CA GLU A 114 -3.21 -17.12 11.76
C GLU A 114 -4.19 -16.14 12.42
N ASP A 115 -4.50 -16.37 13.69
CA ASP A 115 -5.24 -15.38 14.49
C ASP A 115 -4.28 -14.31 15.02
N GLY A 116 -4.54 -13.06 14.63
CA GLY A 116 -3.83 -11.86 15.04
C GLY A 116 -4.65 -10.95 15.96
N HIS A 117 -4.11 -9.77 16.26
CA HIS A 117 -4.72 -8.84 17.22
C HIS A 117 -6.12 -8.36 16.81
N TRP A 118 -6.33 -8.10 15.51
CA TRP A 118 -7.61 -7.65 14.96
C TRP A 118 -8.45 -8.77 14.34
N GLY A 119 -7.99 -10.02 14.45
CA GLY A 119 -8.58 -11.17 13.80
C GLY A 119 -7.60 -11.84 12.83
N ARG A 120 -8.14 -12.54 11.83
CA ARG A 120 -7.33 -13.39 10.94
C ARG A 120 -6.34 -12.58 10.11
N GLU A 121 -5.11 -13.05 10.07
CA GLU A 121 -4.03 -12.52 9.25
C GLU A 121 -3.61 -13.60 8.23
N VAL A 122 -3.31 -13.20 7.00
CA VAL A 122 -2.82 -14.12 5.95
C VAL A 122 -1.30 -14.03 5.90
N LEU A 123 -0.64 -15.17 5.90
CA LEU A 123 0.80 -15.28 5.68
C LEU A 123 1.01 -15.95 4.33
N ALA A 124 1.94 -15.43 3.53
CA ALA A 124 2.38 -16.05 2.31
C ALA A 124 3.90 -16.07 2.24
N GLU A 125 4.45 -17.24 1.93
CA GLU A 125 5.87 -17.42 1.68
C GLU A 125 6.07 -17.77 0.21
N VAL A 126 6.98 -17.05 -0.43
CA VAL A 126 7.43 -17.26 -1.81
C VAL A 126 8.96 -17.41 -1.80
N PRO A 127 9.58 -17.92 -2.87
CA PRO A 127 11.04 -18.03 -2.93
C PRO A 127 11.73 -16.69 -2.66
N GLY A 128 12.42 -16.59 -1.51
CA GLY A 128 13.15 -15.38 -1.12
C GLY A 128 12.32 -14.27 -0.45
N GLY A 129 11.03 -14.48 -0.20
CA GLY A 129 10.14 -13.47 0.38
C GLY A 129 9.07 -14.04 1.31
N ALA A 130 8.73 -13.28 2.34
CA ALA A 130 7.61 -13.54 3.22
C ALA A 130 6.72 -12.30 3.32
N HIS A 131 5.42 -12.54 3.28
CA HIS A 131 4.38 -11.52 3.27
C HIS A 131 3.37 -11.81 4.38
N ARG A 132 2.98 -10.76 5.11
CA ARG A 132 1.89 -10.82 6.09
C ARG A 132 0.87 -9.74 5.78
N PHE A 133 -0.38 -10.16 5.66
CA PHE A 133 -1.53 -9.30 5.40
C PHE A 133 -2.39 -9.22 6.67
N ILE A 134 -2.58 -8.01 7.15
CA ILE A 134 -3.35 -7.70 8.37
C ILE A 134 -4.45 -6.75 7.95
N GLY A 135 -5.69 -7.05 8.28
CA GLY A 135 -6.80 -6.16 7.95
C GLY A 135 -7.72 -5.90 9.13
N VAL A 136 -8.33 -4.72 9.10
CA VAL A 136 -9.21 -4.21 10.15
C VAL A 136 -10.41 -3.55 9.51
N ASP A 137 -11.60 -4.00 9.90
CA ASP A 137 -12.86 -3.38 9.50
C ASP A 137 -13.20 -2.23 10.47
N GLY A 138 -13.58 -1.08 9.91
CA GLY A 138 -14.09 0.06 10.66
C GLY A 138 -15.42 0.58 10.09
N PRO A 139 -15.91 1.75 10.55
CA PRO A 139 -17.16 2.33 10.08
C PRO A 139 -17.14 2.70 8.59
N ARG A 140 -17.61 1.78 7.74
CA ARG A 140 -17.70 1.95 6.27
C ARG A 140 -16.34 2.12 5.57
N TRP A 141 -15.28 1.68 6.22
CA TRP A 141 -13.95 1.51 5.66
C TRP A 141 -13.33 0.19 6.15
N MET A 142 -12.33 -0.30 5.43
CA MET A 142 -11.46 -1.40 5.85
C MET A 142 -10.03 -1.01 5.55
N VAL A 143 -9.10 -1.25 6.47
CA VAL A 143 -7.67 -1.04 6.23
C VAL A 143 -7.00 -2.38 6.02
N ARG A 144 -6.13 -2.45 5.01
CA ARG A 144 -5.18 -3.54 4.81
C ARG A 144 -3.76 -3.02 5.03
N CYS A 145 -3.04 -3.65 5.94
CA CYS A 145 -1.62 -3.50 6.15
C CYS A 145 -0.90 -4.71 5.56
N VAL A 146 0.10 -4.47 4.72
CA VAL A 146 0.91 -5.52 4.10
C VAL A 146 2.36 -5.33 4.52
N ALA A 147 2.94 -6.36 5.12
CA ALA A 147 4.32 -6.38 5.54
C ALA A 147 5.08 -7.40 4.67
N SER A 148 6.05 -6.92 3.89
CA SER A 148 6.80 -7.72 2.91
C SER A 148 8.29 -7.61 3.16
N GLY A 149 8.99 -8.74 3.24
CA GLY A 149 10.43 -8.75 3.47
C GLY A 149 11.06 -10.14 3.44
N PRO A 150 12.34 -10.24 3.77
CA PRO A 150 13.04 -11.53 3.85
C PRO A 150 12.41 -12.45 4.91
N PRO A 151 12.32 -13.78 4.67
CA PRO A 151 11.72 -14.72 5.62
C PRO A 151 12.32 -14.65 7.03
N GLU A 152 13.63 -14.44 7.14
CA GLU A 152 14.35 -14.30 8.41
C GLU A 152 13.92 -13.09 9.25
N SER A 153 13.34 -12.08 8.60
CA SER A 153 12.85 -10.85 9.24
C SER A 153 11.33 -10.83 9.45
N ALA A 154 10.61 -11.88 9.05
CA ALA A 154 9.15 -11.93 9.07
C ALA A 154 8.55 -11.69 10.48
N GLY A 155 9.17 -12.24 11.53
CA GLY A 155 8.73 -12.06 12.92
C GLY A 155 8.83 -10.61 13.41
N PRO A 156 10.01 -9.97 13.38
CA PRO A 156 10.17 -8.55 13.70
C PRO A 156 9.33 -7.64 12.80
N LEU A 157 9.26 -7.91 11.49
CA LEU A 157 8.48 -7.12 10.54
C LEU A 157 6.98 -7.17 10.88
N ALA A 158 6.44 -8.34 11.23
CA ALA A 158 5.06 -8.48 11.65
C ALA A 158 4.75 -7.66 12.92
N GLN A 159 5.67 -7.64 13.89
CA GLN A 159 5.50 -6.82 15.10
C GLN A 159 5.46 -5.33 14.77
N LEU A 160 6.36 -4.88 13.88
CA LEU A 160 6.41 -3.49 13.45
C LEU A 160 5.15 -3.10 12.65
N ALA A 161 4.69 -3.96 11.75
CA ALA A 161 3.47 -3.74 10.98
C ALA A 161 2.23 -3.58 11.88
N ARG A 162 2.11 -4.40 12.93
CA ARG A 162 1.05 -4.22 13.93
C ARG A 162 1.23 -2.93 14.73
N ALA A 163 2.44 -2.54 15.09
CA ALA A 163 2.68 -1.28 15.80
C ALA A 163 2.29 -0.07 14.94
N VAL A 164 2.66 -0.06 13.66
CA VAL A 164 2.25 0.97 12.69
C VAL A 164 0.72 1.02 12.56
N LEU A 165 0.08 -0.14 12.39
CA LEU A 165 -1.36 -0.22 12.21
C LEU A 165 -2.13 0.22 13.47
N ALA A 166 -1.62 -0.09 14.67
CA ALA A 166 -2.22 0.30 15.94
C ALA A 166 -2.14 1.81 16.25
N GLU A 167 -1.29 2.55 15.54
CA GLU A 167 -1.18 4.01 15.63
C GLU A 167 -1.82 4.71 14.42
N SER A 168 -2.11 3.99 13.33
CA SER A 168 -2.68 4.57 12.11
C SER A 168 -4.10 5.14 12.33
N VAL A 169 -4.45 6.19 11.60
CA VAL A 169 -5.76 6.85 11.64
C VAL A 169 -6.37 6.84 10.23
N VAL A 170 -7.64 6.50 10.11
CA VAL A 170 -8.36 6.39 8.84
C VAL A 170 -9.26 7.61 8.66
N ARG A 171 -9.11 8.29 7.52
CA ARG A 171 -9.99 9.36 7.06
C ARG A 171 -10.77 8.86 5.86
N ARG A 172 -11.92 8.24 6.12
CA ARG A 172 -12.78 7.67 5.07
C ARG A 172 -13.31 8.72 4.08
N GLY A 173 -13.44 9.96 4.53
CA GLY A 173 -14.03 11.04 3.75
C GLY A 173 -15.56 10.94 3.66
N LYS A 174 -16.17 11.87 2.90
CA LYS A 174 -17.63 11.93 2.73
C LYS A 174 -18.09 11.55 1.32
N ASP A 175 -17.16 11.50 0.37
CA ASP A 175 -17.46 11.22 -1.02
C ASP A 175 -17.95 9.76 -1.20
N PRO A 176 -18.91 9.54 -2.11
CA PRO A 176 -19.41 8.22 -2.39
C PRO A 176 -18.35 7.41 -3.16
N VAL A 177 -17.76 6.43 -2.47
CA VAL A 177 -16.84 5.45 -3.06
C VAL A 177 -17.49 4.06 -2.99
N PRO A 178 -17.59 3.32 -4.11
CA PRO A 178 -18.05 1.93 -4.15
C PRO A 178 -17.33 1.03 -3.12
N PRO A 179 -18.05 0.11 -2.46
CA PRO A 179 -17.40 -0.86 -1.57
C PRO A 179 -16.30 -1.65 -2.28
N ARG A 180 -15.24 -1.97 -1.55
CA ARG A 180 -14.03 -2.67 -1.99
C ARG A 180 -13.07 -1.87 -2.88
N GLU A 181 -13.45 -0.65 -3.26
CA GLU A 181 -12.55 0.25 -3.97
C GLU A 181 -11.56 0.91 -3.00
N MET A 182 -10.34 1.11 -3.46
CA MET A 182 -9.30 1.79 -2.70
C MET A 182 -9.68 3.26 -2.48
N LEU A 183 -9.51 3.75 -1.25
CA LEU A 183 -9.71 5.16 -0.98
C LEU A 183 -8.53 5.98 -1.53
N PRO A 184 -8.77 7.20 -2.03
CA PRO A 184 -7.72 8.00 -2.67
C PRO A 184 -6.49 8.19 -1.78
N ILE A 185 -5.31 8.06 -2.39
CA ILE A 185 -4.03 8.41 -1.79
C ILE A 185 -3.67 9.83 -2.25
N VAL A 186 -3.34 10.69 -1.28
CA VAL A 186 -2.87 12.05 -1.52
C VAL A 186 -1.48 12.18 -0.92
N LEU A 187 -0.48 12.47 -1.75
CA LEU A 187 0.87 12.69 -1.25
C LEU A 187 1.00 14.10 -0.67
N PRO A 188 1.65 14.26 0.50
CA PRO A 188 2.03 15.57 0.99
C PRO A 188 2.92 16.30 -0.03
N PRO A 189 2.81 17.64 -0.15
CA PRO A 189 3.57 18.42 -1.15
C PRO A 189 5.07 18.11 -1.14
N VAL A 190 5.67 18.02 0.05
CA VAL A 190 7.10 17.71 0.21
C VAL A 190 7.46 16.34 -0.37
N LEU A 191 6.63 15.32 -0.15
CA LEU A 191 6.86 13.99 -0.69
C LEU A 191 6.61 13.94 -2.20
N ALA A 192 5.59 14.64 -2.67
CA ALA A 192 5.29 14.74 -4.11
C ALA A 192 6.45 15.40 -4.88
N GLU A 193 7.03 16.48 -4.35
CA GLU A 193 8.21 17.15 -4.94
C GLU A 193 9.43 16.23 -4.96
N GLN A 194 9.68 15.48 -3.88
CA GLN A 194 10.78 14.52 -3.81
C GLN A 194 10.64 13.38 -4.83
N VAL A 195 9.44 12.82 -4.98
CA VAL A 195 9.16 11.78 -5.98
C VAL A 195 9.35 12.34 -7.39
N ALA A 196 8.84 13.54 -7.67
CA ALA A 196 9.00 14.18 -8.97
C ALA A 196 10.48 14.46 -9.32
N ALA A 197 11.27 14.93 -8.34
CA ALA A 197 12.71 15.15 -8.52
C ALA A 197 13.47 13.84 -8.78
N ALA A 198 13.15 12.76 -8.04
CA ALA A 198 13.76 11.45 -8.24
C ALA A 198 13.44 10.86 -9.63
N GLN A 199 12.21 11.02 -10.12
CA GLN A 199 11.82 10.59 -11.47
C GLN A 199 12.61 11.34 -12.55
N GLN A 200 12.75 12.67 -12.42
CA GLN A 200 13.52 13.48 -13.38
C GLN A 200 15.00 13.07 -13.45
N GLN A 201 15.60 12.68 -12.34
CA GLN A 201 16.98 12.19 -12.30
C GLN A 201 17.13 10.85 -13.02
N MET A 202 16.18 9.92 -12.85
CA MET A 202 16.21 8.64 -13.59
C MET A 202 16.09 8.82 -15.10
N PHE A 203 15.31 9.79 -15.58
CA PHE A 203 15.22 10.11 -17.01
C PHE A 203 16.48 10.82 -17.55
N ALA A 204 17.23 11.52 -16.69
CA ALA A 204 18.45 12.21 -17.09
C ALA A 204 19.68 11.28 -17.17
N ASP A 205 19.71 10.23 -16.34
CA ASP A 205 20.78 9.22 -16.29
C ASP A 205 20.59 8.06 -17.29
N ASP A 206 19.58 8.10 -18.16
CA ASP A 206 19.45 7.18 -19.30
C ASP A 206 19.97 7.83 -20.61
N PRO A 207 21.27 7.69 -20.95
CA PRO A 207 21.84 8.27 -22.16
C PRO A 207 21.41 7.56 -23.46
N ALA A 208 20.49 6.60 -23.44
CA ALA A 208 20.13 5.78 -24.60
C ALA A 208 19.00 6.35 -25.49
N ALA A 209 18.49 7.56 -25.24
CA ALA A 209 17.47 8.20 -26.08
C ALA A 209 17.94 9.56 -26.62
N GLY A 210 19.02 9.56 -27.42
CA GLY A 210 19.59 10.80 -27.94
C GLY A 210 20.36 10.66 -29.25
N ALA A 211 19.73 10.20 -30.34
CA ALA A 211 20.12 10.54 -31.70
C ALA A 211 19.02 10.21 -32.74
N PRO A 212 18.34 11.20 -33.34
CA PRO A 212 17.64 11.02 -34.60
C PRO A 212 18.62 11.33 -35.75
N THR A 213 19.14 10.31 -36.41
CA THR A 213 19.80 10.44 -37.71
C THR A 213 19.08 9.56 -38.72
N GLY A 214 18.54 10.18 -39.77
CA GLY A 214 18.04 9.42 -40.92
C GLY A 214 16.83 10.05 -41.61
N SER A 215 17.10 11.11 -42.35
CA SER A 215 16.28 11.64 -43.45
C SER A 215 15.83 10.58 -44.44
N VAL A 216 14.55 10.58 -44.82
CA VAL A 216 14.09 10.33 -46.20
C VAL A 216 12.81 11.12 -46.47
N ASP A 217 12.71 11.50 -47.74
CA ASP A 217 12.12 12.71 -48.29
C ASP A 217 10.72 12.46 -48.89
N ASN A 218 9.90 13.50 -48.81
CA ASN A 218 8.65 13.89 -49.50
C ASN A 218 7.92 12.98 -50.54
N THR A 219 6.64 12.68 -50.24
CA THR A 219 5.33 12.86 -50.94
C THR A 219 5.21 13.08 -52.49
N PRO A 220 4.00 13.03 -53.11
CA PRO A 220 3.25 11.89 -53.70
C PRO A 220 3.00 12.05 -55.23
N ASP A 221 2.48 11.03 -55.95
CA ASP A 221 1.52 11.29 -57.04
C ASP A 221 0.69 10.07 -57.47
N ASN A 222 -0.53 10.38 -57.93
CA ASN A 222 -1.67 9.53 -58.22
C ASN A 222 -1.84 9.35 -59.74
N LEU A 223 -2.24 8.17 -60.22
CA LEU A 223 -2.76 7.98 -61.59
C LEU A 223 -3.67 6.73 -61.68
N ALA A 224 -4.97 6.98 -61.51
CA ALA A 224 -6.10 6.65 -62.39
C ALA A 224 -6.35 5.23 -62.99
N ALA A 225 -7.67 4.91 -62.99
CA ALA A 225 -8.46 4.19 -64.01
C ALA A 225 -8.36 2.64 -64.06
N ASP A 226 -9.39 1.84 -64.32
CA ASP A 226 -10.84 1.99 -64.49
C ASP A 226 -11.43 0.56 -64.67
N ASN A 227 -12.74 0.44 -64.50
CA ASN A 227 -13.67 -0.53 -65.08
C ASN A 227 -14.16 -1.82 -64.39
N LEU A 228 -15.49 -1.90 -64.52
CA LEU A 228 -16.50 -2.83 -64.05
C LEU A 228 -16.61 -4.10 -64.91
N ALA A 229 -17.06 -5.21 -64.31
CA ALA A 229 -18.02 -6.13 -64.94
C ALA A 229 -18.77 -7.00 -63.92
N VAL A 230 -20.10 -7.01 -64.08
CA VAL A 230 -21.14 -7.76 -63.36
C VAL A 230 -21.31 -9.17 -63.94
N SER A 231 -21.64 -10.18 -63.11
CA SER A 231 -22.67 -11.21 -63.42
C SER A 231 -23.04 -12.12 -62.23
N ASN A 232 -24.26 -12.64 -62.30
CA ASN A 232 -25.19 -13.09 -61.26
C ASN A 232 -24.96 -14.48 -60.60
N ALA A 233 -25.62 -14.63 -59.43
CA ALA A 233 -25.91 -15.80 -58.57
C ALA A 233 -26.85 -16.86 -59.25
N PRO A 234 -27.43 -17.93 -58.61
CA PRO A 234 -27.59 -18.23 -57.15
C PRO A 234 -27.50 -19.72 -56.70
N GLY A 235 -27.59 -19.95 -55.37
CA GLY A 235 -27.84 -21.28 -54.76
C GLY A 235 -27.91 -21.26 -53.21
N GLU A 236 -29.13 -21.45 -52.67
CA GLU A 236 -29.63 -21.60 -51.27
C GLU A 236 -28.80 -22.55 -50.34
N THR A 237 -28.45 -22.21 -49.08
CA THR A 237 -29.20 -22.30 -47.76
C THR A 237 -28.99 -23.66 -47.02
N PRO A 238 -29.08 -23.80 -45.66
CA PRO A 238 -28.63 -22.99 -44.51
C PRO A 238 -27.73 -23.79 -43.49
N ALA A 239 -27.30 -23.09 -42.45
CA ALA A 239 -26.59 -23.58 -41.25
C ALA A 239 -27.38 -24.57 -40.36
N PRO A 240 -26.68 -25.22 -39.40
CA PRO A 240 -27.18 -25.30 -38.04
C PRO A 240 -26.23 -24.64 -37.03
N ALA A 241 -26.85 -24.18 -35.95
CA ALA A 241 -26.34 -23.32 -34.91
C ALA A 241 -25.13 -23.88 -34.14
N GLN A 242 -24.14 -23.02 -33.93
CA GLN A 242 -23.11 -23.19 -32.91
C GLN A 242 -23.70 -22.73 -31.57
N VAL A 243 -23.70 -23.61 -30.58
CA VAL A 243 -23.88 -23.28 -29.17
C VAL A 243 -22.70 -22.42 -28.72
N PRO A 244 -22.91 -21.22 -28.14
CA PRO A 244 -21.82 -20.49 -27.53
C PRO A 244 -21.37 -21.24 -26.27
N GLU A 245 -20.13 -21.74 -26.27
CA GLU A 245 -19.42 -22.10 -25.04
C GLU A 245 -19.43 -20.89 -24.10
N GLN A 246 -19.96 -21.10 -22.89
CA GLN A 246 -19.97 -20.11 -21.84
C GLN A 246 -18.53 -19.81 -21.40
N PRO A 247 -18.17 -18.54 -21.17
CA PRO A 247 -16.88 -18.23 -20.57
C PRO A 247 -16.83 -18.79 -19.15
N THR A 248 -15.75 -19.51 -18.85
CA THR A 248 -15.30 -19.81 -17.49
C THR A 248 -15.28 -18.55 -16.64
N PRO A 249 -15.55 -18.60 -15.32
CA PRO A 249 -15.48 -17.40 -14.49
C PRO A 249 -14.02 -16.93 -14.44
N GLU A 250 -13.72 -15.86 -15.17
CA GLU A 250 -12.56 -15.03 -14.91
C GLU A 250 -12.67 -14.57 -13.46
N THR A 251 -11.74 -15.00 -12.62
CA THR A 251 -11.48 -14.33 -11.34
C THR A 251 -11.16 -12.88 -11.68
N GLU A 252 -12.16 -12.02 -11.51
CA GLU A 252 -12.11 -10.59 -11.79
C GLU A 252 -10.87 -10.02 -11.07
N ARG A 253 -9.84 -9.65 -11.84
CA ARG A 253 -8.62 -9.05 -11.30
C ARG A 253 -8.99 -7.70 -10.69
N ILE A 254 -8.87 -7.59 -9.38
CA ILE A 254 -9.09 -6.33 -8.66
C ILE A 254 -7.82 -5.48 -8.85
N ALA A 255 -7.92 -4.33 -9.51
CA ALA A 255 -6.83 -3.37 -9.60
C ALA A 255 -6.37 -2.95 -8.18
N GLY A 256 -5.06 -2.99 -7.90
CA GLY A 256 -4.52 -2.82 -6.53
C GLY A 256 -4.72 -4.04 -5.63
N GLY A 257 -4.99 -5.20 -6.24
CA GLY A 257 -5.14 -6.49 -5.58
C GLY A 257 -3.83 -6.96 -4.94
N ALA A 258 -3.91 -7.96 -4.06
CA ALA A 258 -2.71 -8.47 -3.40
C ALA A 258 -1.70 -9.11 -4.35
N LEU A 259 -2.14 -9.53 -5.53
CA LEU A 259 -1.33 -10.14 -6.59
C LEU A 259 -0.36 -9.09 -7.18
N ASP A 260 -0.86 -7.91 -7.53
CA ASP A 260 -0.03 -6.78 -7.99
C ASP A 260 0.97 -6.35 -6.90
N GLN A 261 0.55 -6.35 -5.63
CA GLN A 261 1.42 -5.93 -4.51
C GLN A 261 2.52 -6.95 -4.17
N ILE A 262 2.36 -8.23 -4.52
CA ILE A 262 3.40 -9.26 -4.37
C ILE A 262 4.37 -9.22 -5.55
N GLU A 263 3.89 -9.13 -6.79
CA GLU A 263 4.77 -9.04 -7.95
C GLU A 263 5.71 -7.82 -7.87
N GLN A 264 5.19 -6.71 -7.34
CA GLN A 264 5.95 -5.47 -7.15
C GLN A 264 6.74 -5.44 -5.82
N ALA A 265 6.67 -6.51 -5.01
CA ALA A 265 7.45 -6.68 -3.77
C ALA A 265 8.85 -7.23 -3.94
N THR A 266 9.39 -7.19 -5.17
CA THR A 266 10.80 -7.48 -5.41
C THR A 266 11.68 -6.55 -4.58
N VAL A 267 12.36 -7.14 -3.59
CA VAL A 267 13.25 -6.45 -2.66
C VAL A 267 14.48 -5.96 -3.42
N ILE A 268 14.70 -4.64 -3.46
CA ILE A 268 15.98 -4.05 -3.88
C ILE A 268 17.02 -4.49 -2.85
N ARG A 269 17.87 -5.45 -3.21
CA ARG A 269 19.11 -5.69 -2.47
C ARG A 269 20.03 -4.51 -2.77
N GLU A 270 20.35 -3.73 -1.75
CA GLU A 270 21.41 -2.73 -1.84
C GLU A 270 22.72 -3.45 -2.19
N VAL A 271 23.24 -3.20 -3.40
CA VAL A 271 24.60 -3.61 -3.78
C VAL A 271 25.53 -2.66 -3.04
N PRO A 272 26.42 -3.13 -2.14
CA PRO A 272 27.33 -2.22 -1.47
C PRO A 272 28.23 -1.55 -2.52
N PRO A 273 28.48 -0.23 -2.43
CA PRO A 273 29.44 0.42 -3.31
C PRO A 273 30.81 -0.22 -3.11
N ALA A 274 31.52 -0.43 -4.22
CA ALA A 274 32.88 -0.95 -4.21
C ALA A 274 33.76 -0.06 -3.33
N ASP A 275 34.57 -0.70 -2.47
CA ASP A 275 35.58 -0.04 -1.64
C ASP A 275 36.51 0.80 -2.53
N ASP A 276 36.34 2.12 -2.48
CA ASP A 276 37.40 3.05 -2.88
C ASP A 276 38.05 3.60 -1.61
N SER A 277 39.24 3.10 -1.34
CA SER A 277 40.09 3.52 -0.24
C SER A 277 40.61 4.93 -0.49
N GLY A 278 39.86 5.93 -0.03
CA GLY A 278 40.29 7.33 0.01
C GLY A 278 40.06 7.92 1.40
N THR A 279 41.11 8.02 2.21
CA THR A 279 41.10 8.81 3.46
C THR A 279 40.84 10.29 3.14
N PRO A 280 40.01 10.98 3.93
CA PRO A 280 40.54 12.19 4.53
C PRO A 280 40.18 12.37 6.01
N GLU A 281 41.11 13.06 6.63
CA GLU A 281 41.23 13.55 8.00
C GLU A 281 40.33 14.77 8.24
N GLY A 282 39.77 14.91 9.45
CA GLY A 282 39.18 16.17 9.93
C GLY A 282 37.84 16.01 10.65
N ALA A 283 37.86 15.91 11.98
CA ALA A 283 36.68 16.06 12.83
C ALA A 283 36.39 17.56 13.07
N PRO A 284 35.12 18.00 13.05
CA PRO A 284 34.70 19.22 13.72
C PRO A 284 33.97 18.93 15.05
N ASP A 285 34.19 19.86 15.98
CA ASP A 285 33.78 19.88 17.37
C ASP A 285 32.28 19.73 17.64
N ALA A 286 31.99 19.10 18.79
CA ALA A 286 30.67 18.92 19.36
C ALA A 286 30.25 20.16 20.15
N ASP A 287 29.48 21.08 19.55
CA ASP A 287 28.64 22.03 20.30
C ASP A 287 27.65 22.78 19.37
N ASP A 288 26.71 22.07 18.73
CA ASP A 288 25.40 22.67 18.32
C ASP A 288 24.38 21.59 17.89
N ALA A 289 23.99 20.69 18.79
CA ALA A 289 22.91 19.73 18.53
C ALA A 289 21.59 20.24 19.16
N PRO A 290 20.51 20.44 18.39
CA PRO A 290 19.21 20.80 18.95
C PRO A 290 18.67 19.64 19.82
N PRO A 291 17.92 19.94 20.89
CA PRO A 291 17.46 18.90 21.82
C PRO A 291 16.52 17.90 21.13
N PRO A 292 16.62 16.59 21.46
CA PRO A 292 15.83 15.56 20.78
C PRO A 292 14.34 15.68 21.09
N SER A 293 13.52 15.57 20.04
CA SER A 293 12.06 15.56 20.11
C SER A 293 11.56 14.39 20.97
N ALA A 294 10.79 14.72 22.01
CA ALA A 294 10.24 13.77 22.97
C ALA A 294 8.96 13.13 22.40
N GLY A 295 9.07 12.07 21.59
CA GLY A 295 7.84 11.43 21.09
C GLY A 295 7.88 10.28 20.11
N SER A 296 9.06 9.73 19.73
CA SER A 296 9.13 8.66 18.72
C SER A 296 8.52 7.33 19.21
N ALA A 297 7.71 6.69 18.35
CA ALA A 297 7.11 5.36 18.59
C ALA A 297 8.17 4.28 18.88
N MET A 298 9.35 4.38 18.26
CA MET A 298 10.51 3.52 18.52
C MET A 298 11.06 3.71 19.94
N GLN A 299 10.98 4.92 20.49
CA GLN A 299 11.41 5.22 21.86
C GLN A 299 10.45 4.61 22.90
N ARG A 300 9.15 4.59 22.61
CA ARG A 300 8.14 3.89 23.42
C ARG A 300 8.31 2.36 23.35
N PHE A 301 8.66 1.83 22.17
CA PHE A 301 9.01 0.42 22.00
C PHE A 301 10.25 0.03 22.81
N ARG A 302 11.33 0.82 22.73
CA ARG A 302 12.59 0.58 23.49
C ARG A 302 12.40 0.68 25.00
N ARG A 303 11.61 1.62 25.52
CA ARG A 303 11.29 1.74 26.95
C ARG A 303 10.61 0.49 27.52
N ARG A 304 9.92 -0.29 26.69
CA ARG A 304 9.24 -1.52 27.12
C ARG A 304 10.18 -2.73 27.22
N ARG A 305 11.35 -2.70 26.57
CA ARG A 305 12.35 -3.78 26.61
C ARG A 305 13.18 -3.78 27.90
N GLY A 306 13.25 -2.64 28.61
CA GLY A 306 13.98 -2.48 29.88
C GLY A 306 13.17 -2.78 31.16
N LYS A 307 11.90 -3.16 31.03
CA LYS A 307 11.05 -3.61 32.15
C LYS A 307 10.60 -5.05 31.89
N ARG A 308 11.54 -5.98 31.96
CA ARG A 308 11.30 -7.39 32.28
C ARG A 308 12.35 -7.84 33.25
#